data_AF-A0A1F4XCI7-F1
#
_entry.id   AF-A0A1F4XCI7-F1
#
_cell.length_a   1.000
_cell.length_b   1.000
_cell.length_c   1.000
_cell.angle_alpha   90.00
_cell.angle_beta   90.00
_cell.angle_gamma   90.00
#
_symmetry.space_group_name_H-M   'P 1'
#
loop_
_entity.id
_entity.type
_entity.pdbx_description
1 polymer ?
#
loop_
_entity_poly.entity_id
_entity_poly.type
_entity_poly.pdbx_seq_one_letter_code
_entity_poly.pdbx_strand_id
1 'polypeptide(L)' 'MLVTQNVPKEVAEFYAHVCPAGVYEVVEGKLHISPPNCIDCKATDILAPRWTPREGGSGPRYKRM' A
#
# COMPACT_ATOMS: atom_id res chain seq x y z
N MET A 1 -6.74 -5.94 0.32
CA MET A 1 -5.27 -5.83 0.23
C MET A 1 -4.64 -6.88 1.12
N LEU A 2 -4.15 -7.96 0.52
CA LEU A 2 -3.56 -9.08 1.25
C LEU A 2 -2.02 -8.97 1.20
N VAL A 3 -1.44 -7.93 1.79
CA VAL A 3 0.03 -7.84 1.86
C VAL A 3 0.50 -8.55 3.14
N THR A 4 1.40 -9.52 2.97
CA THR A 4 2.03 -10.23 4.07
C THR A 4 3.05 -9.31 4.72
N GLN A 5 2.97 -9.11 6.04
CA GLN A 5 3.91 -8.27 6.80
C GLN A 5 5.36 -8.79 6.77
N ASN A 6 5.57 -10.03 6.31
CA ASN A 6 6.87 -10.68 6.27
C ASN A 6 7.40 -10.70 4.83
N VAL A 7 8.07 -9.62 4.42
CA VAL A 7 8.79 -9.48 3.14
C VAL A 7 10.26 -9.11 3.42
N PRO A 8 11.18 -9.36 2.47
CA PRO A 8 12.56 -8.88 2.58
C PRO A 8 12.62 -7.36 2.79
N LYS A 9 13.68 -6.89 3.44
CA LYS A 9 13.86 -5.47 3.76
C LYS A 9 13.84 -4.59 2.51
N GLU A 10 14.49 -5.03 1.43
CA GLU A 10 14.58 -4.33 0.16
C GLU A 10 13.18 -4.15 -0.47
N VAL A 11 12.31 -5.15 -0.29
CA VAL A 11 10.93 -5.11 -0.77
C VAL A 11 10.08 -4.17 0.10
N ALA A 12 10.31 -4.15 1.42
CA ALA A 12 9.66 -3.22 2.33
C ALA A 12 10.03 -1.76 2.02
N GLU A 13 11.31 -1.49 1.79
CA GLU A 13 11.81 -0.17 1.39
C GLU A 13 11.25 0.25 0.03
N PHE A 14 11.21 -0.65 -0.95
CA PHE A 14 10.55 -0.38 -2.23
C PHE A 14 9.10 0.08 -2.03
N TYR A 15 8.29 -0.67 -1.25
CA TYR A 15 6.90 -0.29 -1.01
C TYR A 15 6.74 1.07 -0.34
N ALA A 16 7.60 1.38 0.63
CA ALA A 16 7.59 2.69 1.28
C ALA A 16 7.94 3.82 0.31
N HIS A 17 8.88 3.60 -0.62
CA HIS A 17 9.29 4.60 -1.60
C HIS A 17 8.27 4.84 -2.71
N VAL A 18 7.60 3.79 -3.20
CA VAL A 18 6.66 3.91 -4.32
C VAL A 18 5.23 4.27 -3.87
N CYS A 19 4.93 4.17 -2.57
CA CYS A 19 3.60 4.46 -2.06
C CYS A 19 3.38 5.96 -1.84
N PRO A 20 2.47 6.60 -2.59
CA PRO A 20 2.23 8.05 -2.46
C PRO A 20 1.41 8.44 -1.23
N ALA A 21 0.86 7.47 -0.48
CA ALA A 21 -0.16 7.71 0.54
C ALA A 21 0.22 7.18 1.93
N GLY A 22 1.47 6.74 2.15
CA GLY A 22 1.88 6.21 3.45
C GLY A 22 1.09 4.97 3.87
N VAL A 23 0.77 4.09 2.92
CA VAL A 23 0.22 2.76 3.22
C VAL A 23 1.29 1.85 3.80
N TYR A 24 2.54 2.05 3.41
CA TYR A 24 3.68 1.23 3.81
C TYR A 24 4.73 2.10 4.47
N GLU A 25 5.14 1.71 5.67
CA GLU A 25 6.20 2.37 6.42
C GLU A 25 7.17 1.32 6.94
N VAL A 26 8.47 1.63 6.93
CA VAL A 26 9.50 0.77 7.52
C VAL A 26 9.83 1.32 8.90
N VAL A 27 9.45 0.59 9.95
CA VAL A 27 9.71 0.96 11.35
C VAL A 27 10.53 -0.17 11.97
N GLU A 28 11.68 0.17 12.54
CA GLU A 28 12.60 -0.81 13.16
C GLU A 28 12.95 -1.99 12.23
N GLY A 29 13.05 -1.75 10.92
CA GLY A 29 13.35 -2.76 9.91
C GLY A 29 12.19 -3.70 9.56
N LYS A 30 10.97 -3.43 10.03
CA LYS A 30 9.76 -4.18 9.74
C LYS A 30 8.78 -3.34 8.92
N LEU A 31 8.02 -4.01 8.06
CA LEU A 31 6.98 -3.38 7.26
C LEU A 31 5.69 -3.20 8.08
N HIS A 32 5.34 -1.95 8.35
CA HIS A 32 4.05 -1.55 8.89
C HIS A 32 3.11 -1.18 7.74
N ILE A 33 1.88 -1.68 7.81
CA ILE A 33 0.90 -1.52 6.73
C ILE A 33 -0.36 -0.84 7.29
N SER A 34 -0.76 0.24 6.64
CA SER A 34 -1.94 1.06 6.96
C SER A 34 -2.93 1.04 5.80
N PRO A 35 -3.69 -0.05 5.58
CA PRO A 35 -4.62 -0.18 4.46
C PRO A 35 -5.66 0.95 4.30
N PRO A 36 -6.16 1.60 5.37
CA PRO A 36 -7.09 2.73 5.22
C PRO A 36 -6.54 3.91 4.40
N ASN A 37 -5.21 4.08 4.36
CA ASN A 37 -4.57 5.15 3.60
C ASN A 37 -4.54 4.89 2.08
N CYS A 38 -4.90 3.69 1.62
CA CYS A 38 -4.77 3.33 0.21
C CYS A 38 -5.70 4.20 -0.67
N ILE A 39 -5.11 4.80 -1.70
CA ILE A 39 -5.79 5.66 -2.68
C ILE A 39 -5.98 4.99 -4.05
N ASP A 40 -5.81 3.67 -4.12
CA ASP A 40 -5.98 2.86 -5.33
C ASP A 40 -5.10 3.28 -6.53
N CYS A 41 -3.90 3.81 -6.25
CA CYS A 41 -2.95 4.26 -7.28
C CYS A 41 -2.25 3.15 -8.06
N LYS A 42 -2.31 1.89 -7.59
CA LYS A 42 -1.69 0.71 -8.23
C LYS A 42 -0.17 0.71 -8.34
N ALA A 43 0.54 1.69 -7.78
CA ALA A 43 2.00 1.80 -7.85
C ALA A 43 2.74 0.57 -7.30
N THR A 44 2.19 -0.10 -6.29
CA THR A 44 2.82 -1.26 -5.66
C THR A 44 2.43 -2.60 -6.30
N ASP A 45 1.49 -2.63 -7.24
CA ASP A 45 0.92 -3.89 -7.77
C ASP A 45 1.95 -4.72 -8.56
N ILE A 46 3.02 -4.10 -9.09
CA ILE A 46 4.10 -4.78 -9.81
C ILE A 46 4.77 -5.87 -8.97
N LEU A 47 5.02 -5.60 -7.68
CA LEU A 47 5.62 -6.55 -6.74
C LEU A 47 4.58 -7.16 -5.77
N ALA A 48 3.44 -6.49 -5.59
CA ALA A 48 2.34 -6.93 -4.73
C ALA A 48 1.01 -7.04 -5.50
N PRO A 49 0.83 -8.06 -6.37
CA PRO A 49 -0.42 -8.28 -7.11
C PRO A 49 -1.62 -8.71 -6.22
N ARG A 50 -1.51 -8.51 -4.90
CA ARG A 50 -2.48 -8.92 -3.88
C ARG A 50 -3.45 -7.80 -3.51
N TRP A 51 -3.51 -6.73 -4.32
CA TRP A 51 -4.57 -5.73 -4.22
C TRP A 51 -5.89 -6.37 -4.65
N THR A 52 -6.90 -6.20 -3.82
CA THR A 52 -8.26 -6.68 -4.08
C THR A 52 -9.17 -5.46 -4.11
N PRO A 53 -10.18 -5.42 -5.01
CA PRO A 53 -11.17 -4.35 -5.02
C PRO A 53 -11.78 -4.15 -3.64
N ARG A 54 -12.02 -2.88 -3.28
CA ARG A 54 -12.72 -2.51 -2.05
C ARG A 54 -14.22 -2.64 -2.25
N GLU A 55 -14.97 -2.61 -1.16
CA GLU A 55 -16.44 -2.55 -1.21
C GLU A 55 -16.91 -1.29 -1.96
N GLY A 56 -18.03 -1.40 -2.67
CA GLY A 56 -18.59 -0.30 -3.45
C GLY A 56 -18.84 0.95 -2.59
N GLY A 57 -18.41 2.12 -3.07
CA GLY A 57 -18.55 3.39 -2.35
C GLY A 57 -17.47 3.67 -1.29
N SER A 58 -16.55 2.72 -1.08
CA SER A 58 -15.39 2.89 -0.22
C SER A 58 -14.17 3.36 -1.04
N GLY A 59 -13.32 4.23 -0.48
CA GLY A 59 -12.07 4.66 -1.12
C GLY A 59 -11.87 6.17 -1.10
N PRO A 60 -10.92 6.70 -1.86
CA PRO A 60 -10.67 8.14 -1.94
C PRO A 60 -11.87 8.90 -2.52
N ARG A 61 -12.22 10.03 -1.89
CA ARG A 61 -13.28 10.95 -2.33
C ARG A 61 -12.68 12.16 -3.01
N TYR A 62 -12.24 11.97 -4.25
CA TYR A 62 -11.71 13.05 -5.06
C TYR A 62 -12.80 14.08 -5.37
N LYS A 63 -12.54 15.37 -5.06
CA LYS A 63 -13.48 16.47 -5.34
C LYS A 63 -13.09 17.30 -6.55
N ARG A 64 -11.81 17.29 -6.92
CA ARG A 64 -11.19 18.12 -7.97
C ARG A 64 -9.94 17.40 -8.50
N MET A 65 -10.13 16.17 -8.98
CA MET A 65 -9.08 15.44 -9.70
C MET A 65 -9.11 15.83 -11.17
#